data_AF-A0A6I2GTC6-F1
#
_entry.id   AF-A0A6I2GTC6-F1
#
_cell.length_a   1.000
_cell.length_b   1.000
_cell.length_c   1.000
_cell.angle_alpha   90.00
_cell.angle_beta   90.00
_cell.angle_gamma   90.00
#
_symmetry.space_group_name_H-M   'P 1'
#
loop_
_entity.id
_entity.type
_entity.pdbx_description
1 polymer ?
#
loop_
_entity_poly.entity_id
_entity_poly.type
_entity_poly.pdbx_seq_one_letter_code
_entity_poly.pdbx_strand_id
1 'polypeptide(L)'
;MMSTTLSTPASSAAVHAAPGARAVLREQVRAVALVLRAPALVAAALLALATVLSVAQLRGGAGPLGFHPELSMVPGMVGLLLPLFVWRGEPRFGPAFLWTLPVDRRQHALAKVLAGWVWLMAAVALLFLWLLALTLFSGGNLLSEETLRLLPGAIAGGRDVDPAALGSVQWTPSPLLWLVPFTAASGAYLVASALMLGLRHPLRWLAGAVLAVFLLLSIGQAVRAGWLADGVERGLQTFAVGRYGLDTLFTARTESLHTEVTLTTGETLGVWRAPPDLGLWARATLLWLGAGLALLWAAASRHRERRRA
;
A
#
# COMPACT_ATOMS: atom_id res chain seq x y z
N MET A 1 -42.66 -56.73 38.91
CA MET A 1 -41.25 -56.48 38.57
C MET A 1 -41.19 -56.05 37.12
N MET A 2 -40.76 -54.82 36.83
CA MET A 2 -40.62 -54.29 35.47
C MET A 2 -39.14 -54.04 35.21
N SER A 3 -38.54 -54.83 34.32
CA SER A 3 -37.14 -54.68 33.94
C SER A 3 -36.99 -53.53 32.96
N THR A 4 -36.59 -52.36 33.46
CA THR A 4 -36.26 -51.20 32.63
C THR A 4 -34.93 -51.44 31.92
N THR A 5 -34.96 -51.82 30.65
CA THR A 5 -33.76 -51.96 29.81
C THR A 5 -33.15 -50.58 29.56
N LEU A 6 -32.09 -50.27 30.30
CA LEU A 6 -31.26 -49.08 30.10
C LEU A 6 -30.58 -49.16 28.72
N SER A 7 -31.17 -48.47 27.75
CA SER A 7 -30.56 -48.22 26.45
C SER A 7 -29.25 -47.45 26.65
N THR A 8 -28.13 -48.10 26.32
CA THR A 8 -26.81 -47.45 26.30
C THR A 8 -26.86 -46.30 25.29
N PRO A 9 -26.64 -45.03 25.68
CA PRO A 9 -26.66 -43.93 24.73
C PRO A 9 -25.59 -44.16 23.68
N ALA A 10 -26.00 -44.13 22.40
CA ALA A 10 -25.08 -44.31 21.29
C ALA A 10 -23.95 -43.29 21.38
N SER A 11 -22.69 -43.79 21.39
CA SER A 11 -21.50 -42.95 21.45
C SER A 11 -21.58 -41.89 20.36
N SER A 12 -21.69 -40.62 20.75
CA SER A 12 -21.90 -39.52 19.81
C SER A 12 -20.74 -39.49 18.81
N ALA A 13 -21.04 -39.67 17.53
CA ALA A 13 -20.04 -39.64 16.46
C ALA A 13 -19.13 -38.42 16.64
N ALA A 14 -17.82 -38.67 16.71
CA ALA A 14 -16.86 -37.69 17.20
C ALA A 14 -17.00 -36.35 16.48
N VAL A 15 -17.35 -35.31 17.26
CA VAL A 15 -17.46 -33.92 16.80
C VAL A 15 -16.17 -33.59 16.04
N HIS A 16 -16.30 -33.23 14.76
CA HIS A 16 -15.16 -33.09 13.86
C HIS A 16 -14.06 -32.21 14.48
N ALA A 17 -12.86 -32.77 14.62
CA ALA A 17 -11.72 -32.07 15.21
C ALA A 17 -11.46 -30.75 14.46
N ALA A 18 -11.25 -29.67 15.21
CA ALA A 18 -11.06 -28.35 14.63
C ALA A 18 -9.85 -28.35 13.65
N PRO A 19 -10.00 -27.78 12.44
CA PRO A 19 -8.95 -27.83 11.43
C PRO A 19 -7.71 -27.05 11.88
N GLY A 20 -6.53 -27.65 11.74
CA GLY A 20 -5.26 -27.02 12.10
C GLY A 20 -4.99 -25.72 11.34
N ALA A 21 -4.32 -24.76 11.98
CA ALA A 21 -4.10 -23.41 11.45
C ALA A 21 -3.50 -23.37 10.03
N ARG A 22 -2.61 -24.31 9.70
CA ARG A 22 -2.01 -24.45 8.35
C ARG A 22 -3.05 -24.81 7.28
N ALA A 23 -4.01 -25.67 7.60
CA ALA A 23 -5.10 -26.04 6.68
C ALA A 23 -6.04 -24.84 6.43
N VAL A 24 -6.40 -24.12 7.51
CA VAL A 24 -7.20 -22.88 7.41
C VAL A 24 -6.49 -21.85 6.54
N LEU A 25 -5.20 -21.60 6.74
CA LEU A 25 -4.44 -20.63 5.94
C LEU A 25 -4.34 -21.05 4.47
N ARG A 26 -4.04 -22.32 4.18
CA ARG A 26 -3.98 -22.85 2.80
C ARG A 26 -5.30 -22.64 2.07
N GLU A 27 -6.42 -22.86 2.74
CA GLU A 27 -7.74 -22.69 2.14
C GLU A 27 -8.13 -21.22 1.99
N GLN A 28 -7.74 -20.35 2.94
CA GLN A 28 -7.88 -18.89 2.76
C GLN A 28 -7.06 -18.36 1.58
N VAL A 29 -5.83 -18.84 1.36
CA VAL A 29 -5.01 -18.47 0.20
C VAL A 29 -5.71 -18.86 -1.11
N ARG A 30 -6.34 -20.04 -1.17
CA ARG A 30 -7.11 -20.51 -2.34
C ARG A 30 -8.40 -19.70 -2.55
N ALA A 31 -9.18 -19.48 -1.50
CA ALA A 31 -10.41 -18.70 -1.57
C ALA A 31 -10.13 -17.27 -2.05
N VAL A 32 -9.09 -16.62 -1.51
CA VAL A 32 -8.65 -15.29 -1.96
C VAL A 32 -8.17 -15.33 -3.40
N ALA A 33 -7.43 -16.36 -3.84
CA ALA A 33 -7.01 -16.50 -5.23
C ALA A 33 -8.20 -16.50 -6.22
N LEU A 34 -9.26 -17.24 -5.89
CA LEU A 34 -10.48 -17.30 -6.70
C LEU A 34 -11.17 -15.94 -6.80
N VAL A 35 -11.29 -15.21 -5.67
CA VAL A 35 -11.86 -13.85 -5.63
C VAL A 35 -11.01 -12.86 -6.42
N LEU A 36 -9.68 -12.99 -6.38
CA LEU A 36 -8.74 -12.11 -7.09
C LEU A 36 -8.55 -12.48 -8.56
N ARG A 37 -9.12 -13.57 -9.08
CA ARG A 37 -8.94 -14.00 -10.48
C ARG A 37 -9.34 -12.92 -11.49
N ALA A 38 -10.48 -12.26 -11.30
CA ALA A 38 -10.94 -11.21 -12.21
C ALA A 38 -10.02 -9.96 -12.21
N PRO A 39 -9.68 -9.32 -11.07
CA PRO A 39 -8.74 -8.21 -11.08
C PRO A 39 -7.31 -8.62 -11.50
N ALA A 40 -6.88 -9.86 -11.25
CA ALA A 40 -5.60 -10.37 -11.74
C ALA A 40 -5.56 -10.47 -13.28
N LEU A 41 -6.65 -10.88 -13.93
CA LEU A 41 -6.76 -10.88 -15.40
C LEU A 41 -6.72 -9.46 -15.97
N VAL A 42 -7.38 -8.49 -15.32
CA VAL A 42 -7.31 -7.07 -15.70
C VAL A 42 -5.88 -6.53 -15.54
N ALA A 43 -5.21 -6.82 -14.42
CA ALA A 43 -3.82 -6.42 -14.20
C ALA A 43 -2.87 -7.05 -15.22
N ALA A 44 -3.06 -8.32 -15.58
CA ALA A 44 -2.27 -8.99 -16.62
C ALA A 44 -2.49 -8.37 -18.01
N ALA A 45 -3.72 -7.99 -18.36
CA ALA A 45 -4.02 -7.29 -19.61
C ALA A 45 -3.38 -5.89 -19.66
N LEU A 46 -3.39 -5.16 -18.54
CA LEU A 46 -2.72 -3.85 -18.43
C LEU A 46 -1.20 -3.98 -18.51
N LEU A 47 -0.59 -5.00 -17.88
CA LEU A 47 0.84 -5.30 -18.01
C LEU A 47 1.22 -5.69 -19.45
N ALA A 48 0.41 -6.49 -20.12
CA ALA A 48 0.62 -6.83 -21.52
C ALA A 48 0.57 -5.59 -22.43
N LEU A 49 -0.43 -4.71 -22.24
CA LEU A 49 -0.54 -3.44 -22.96
C LEU A 49 0.68 -2.53 -22.69
N ALA A 50 1.06 -2.37 -21.42
CA ALA A 50 2.24 -1.60 -21.04
C ALA A 50 3.52 -2.16 -21.69
N THR A 51 3.67 -3.49 -21.76
CA THR A 51 4.79 -4.15 -22.44
C THR A 51 4.82 -3.80 -23.92
N VAL A 52 3.68 -3.87 -24.62
CA VAL A 52 3.57 -3.51 -26.04
C VAL A 52 3.93 -2.05 -26.28
N LEU A 53 3.45 -1.13 -25.42
CA LEU A 53 3.76 0.29 -25.51
C LEU A 53 5.25 0.58 -25.25
N SER A 54 5.86 -0.05 -24.24
CA SER A 54 7.30 0.08 -23.96
C SER A 54 8.16 -0.43 -25.12
N VAL A 55 7.83 -1.59 -25.70
CA VAL A 55 8.53 -2.13 -26.88
C VAL A 55 8.34 -1.24 -28.11
N ALA A 56 7.17 -0.62 -28.29
CA ALA A 56 6.92 0.33 -29.37
C ALA A 56 7.76 1.61 -29.21
N GLN A 57 7.86 2.16 -28.00
CA GLN A 57 8.71 3.32 -27.69
C GLN A 57 10.18 3.03 -27.98
N LEU A 58 10.71 1.90 -27.50
CA LEU A 58 12.11 1.48 -27.76
C LEU A 58 12.40 1.34 -29.26
N ARG A 59 11.46 0.78 -30.03
CA ARG A 59 11.58 0.71 -31.51
C ARG A 59 11.49 2.06 -32.19
N GLY A 60 10.83 3.04 -31.58
CA GLY A 60 10.75 4.43 -32.04
C GLY A 60 12.02 5.25 -31.76
N GLY A 61 13.08 4.65 -31.21
CA GLY A 61 14.30 5.35 -30.84
C GLY A 61 14.23 6.07 -29.49
N ALA A 62 13.27 5.73 -28.63
CA ALA A 62 13.33 6.14 -27.23
C ALA A 62 14.60 5.58 -26.58
N GLY A 63 15.19 6.34 -25.65
CA GLY A 63 16.34 5.90 -24.88
C GLY A 63 16.05 4.67 -24.00
N PRO A 64 17.09 4.09 -23.37
CA PRO A 64 16.92 2.99 -22.42
C PRO A 64 15.94 3.35 -21.30
N LEU A 65 15.13 2.38 -20.87
CA LEU A 65 14.11 2.58 -19.83
C LEU A 65 14.76 2.55 -18.45
N GLY A 66 14.89 3.72 -17.83
CA GLY A 66 15.35 3.86 -16.45
C GLY A 66 14.41 3.21 -15.44
N PHE A 67 14.96 2.71 -14.33
CA PHE A 67 14.16 2.29 -13.20
C PHE A 67 13.78 3.52 -12.35
N HIS A 68 12.61 4.09 -12.60
CA HIS A 68 12.13 5.25 -11.84
C HIS A 68 11.49 4.82 -10.51
N PRO A 69 11.98 5.32 -9.35
CA PRO A 69 11.41 4.98 -8.05
C PRO A 69 9.93 5.35 -7.89
N GLU A 70 9.45 6.33 -8.66
CA GLU A 70 8.05 6.78 -8.76
C GLU A 70 7.08 5.60 -9.01
N LEU A 71 7.52 4.60 -9.78
CA LEU A 71 6.75 3.38 -10.07
C LEU A 71 6.45 2.53 -8.82
N SER A 72 7.17 2.75 -7.71
CA SER A 72 6.90 2.09 -6.42
C SER A 72 5.60 2.56 -5.73
N MET A 73 5.03 3.70 -6.16
CA MET A 73 3.70 4.12 -5.72
C MET A 73 2.61 3.11 -6.07
N VAL A 74 2.70 2.45 -7.25
CA VAL A 74 1.68 1.54 -7.76
C VAL A 74 1.46 0.34 -6.81
N PRO A 75 2.50 -0.40 -6.37
CA PRO A 75 2.43 -1.35 -5.24
C PRO A 75 1.70 -0.82 -3.99
N GLY A 76 2.02 0.40 -3.54
CA GLY A 76 1.37 1.03 -2.40
C GLY A 76 -0.14 1.25 -2.60
N MET A 77 -0.53 1.78 -3.76
CA MET A 77 -1.93 1.99 -4.14
C MET A 77 -2.69 0.66 -4.26
N VAL A 78 -2.09 -0.36 -4.87
CA VAL A 78 -2.66 -1.72 -4.92
C VAL A 78 -2.83 -2.27 -3.51
N GLY A 79 -1.86 -2.03 -2.60
CA GLY A 79 -1.96 -2.36 -1.18
C GLY A 79 -3.18 -1.74 -0.50
N LEU A 80 -3.47 -0.44 -0.74
CA LEU A 80 -4.66 0.24 -0.21
C LEU A 80 -5.97 -0.37 -0.74
N LEU A 81 -6.02 -0.74 -2.02
CA LEU A 81 -7.24 -1.18 -2.70
C LEU A 81 -7.53 -2.68 -2.51
N LEU A 82 -6.52 -3.53 -2.41
CA LEU A 82 -6.68 -4.99 -2.36
C LEU A 82 -7.65 -5.49 -1.27
N PRO A 83 -7.69 -4.92 -0.04
CA PRO A 83 -8.65 -5.32 0.98
C PRO A 83 -10.12 -5.16 0.55
N LEU A 84 -10.45 -4.22 -0.35
CA LEU A 84 -11.82 -4.09 -0.87
C LEU A 84 -12.26 -5.33 -1.64
N PHE A 85 -11.34 -5.93 -2.41
CA PHE A 85 -11.58 -7.15 -3.18
C PHE A 85 -11.56 -8.39 -2.27
N VAL A 86 -10.56 -8.51 -1.39
CA VAL A 86 -10.45 -9.62 -0.42
C VAL A 86 -11.71 -9.73 0.45
N TRP A 87 -12.29 -8.61 0.86
CA TRP A 87 -13.51 -8.53 1.67
C TRP A 87 -14.79 -8.26 0.86
N ARG A 88 -14.81 -8.60 -0.44
CA ARG A 88 -16.01 -8.51 -1.30
C ARG A 88 -16.89 -9.74 -1.10
N GLY A 89 -18.22 -9.54 -1.08
CA GLY A 89 -19.21 -10.63 -0.98
C GLY A 89 -19.46 -11.18 0.43
N GLU A 90 -18.59 -10.94 1.40
CA GLU A 90 -18.77 -11.45 2.77
C GLU A 90 -19.49 -10.47 3.70
N PRO A 91 -20.49 -10.94 4.48
CA PRO A 91 -21.14 -10.13 5.52
C PRO A 91 -20.23 -9.96 6.74
N ARG A 92 -19.33 -8.97 6.66
CA ARG A 92 -18.33 -8.62 7.70
C ARG A 92 -18.91 -8.49 9.12
N PHE A 93 -20.17 -8.07 9.21
CA PHE A 93 -20.94 -7.88 10.45
C PHE A 93 -22.33 -8.52 10.35
N GLY A 94 -22.38 -9.83 10.09
CA GLY A 94 -23.63 -10.62 10.15
C GLY A 94 -23.76 -11.41 11.48
N PRO A 95 -24.97 -11.50 12.07
CA PRO A 95 -25.18 -12.26 13.31
C PRO A 95 -25.21 -13.78 13.11
N ALA A 96 -25.36 -14.31 11.88
CA ALA A 96 -25.64 -15.73 11.65
C ALA A 96 -24.42 -16.59 11.28
N PHE A 97 -23.59 -16.17 10.32
CA PHE A 97 -22.71 -17.09 9.57
C PHE A 97 -21.46 -17.60 10.31
N LEU A 98 -21.07 -16.99 11.43
CA LEU A 98 -19.78 -17.25 12.10
C LEU A 98 -19.89 -17.99 13.45
N TRP A 99 -21.09 -18.45 13.83
CA TRP A 99 -21.28 -19.26 15.05
C TRP A 99 -21.17 -20.76 14.77
N THR A 100 -21.31 -21.18 13.52
CA THR A 100 -21.22 -22.58 13.06
C THR A 100 -19.82 -22.97 12.58
N LEU A 101 -18.88 -22.01 12.43
CA LEU A 101 -17.51 -22.32 12.02
C LEU A 101 -16.69 -22.86 13.20
N PRO A 102 -15.91 -23.95 13.03
CA PRO A 102 -15.09 -24.55 14.08
C PRO A 102 -13.79 -23.76 14.38
N VAL A 103 -13.69 -22.51 13.95
CA VAL A 103 -12.47 -21.68 14.03
C VAL A 103 -12.80 -20.31 14.60
N ASP A 104 -11.95 -19.86 15.53
CA ASP A 104 -12.07 -18.54 16.15
C ASP A 104 -12.10 -17.43 15.09
N ARG A 105 -13.10 -16.52 15.16
CA ARG A 105 -13.24 -15.38 14.24
C ARG A 105 -11.97 -14.53 14.16
N ARG A 106 -11.28 -14.41 15.30
CA ARG A 106 -9.88 -13.98 15.48
C ARG A 106 -8.93 -14.53 14.41
N GLN A 107 -8.73 -15.84 14.48
CA GLN A 107 -7.80 -16.58 13.65
C GLN A 107 -8.23 -16.58 12.18
N HIS A 108 -9.53 -16.71 11.90
CA HIS A 108 -10.06 -16.66 10.54
C HIS A 108 -9.78 -15.31 9.86
N ALA A 109 -10.09 -14.19 10.53
CA ALA A 109 -9.84 -12.85 9.98
C ALA A 109 -8.34 -12.60 9.72
N LEU A 110 -7.46 -12.96 10.67
CA LEU A 110 -6.01 -12.81 10.50
C LEU A 110 -5.45 -13.73 9.40
N ALA A 111 -5.93 -14.98 9.29
CA ALA A 111 -5.54 -15.89 8.22
C ALA A 111 -5.97 -15.37 6.84
N LYS A 112 -7.14 -14.72 6.75
CA LYS A 112 -7.63 -14.11 5.50
C LYS A 112 -6.83 -12.85 5.11
N VAL A 113 -6.46 -12.00 6.07
CA VAL A 113 -5.55 -10.86 5.81
C VAL A 113 -4.16 -11.35 5.41
N LEU A 114 -3.63 -12.39 6.06
CA LEU A 114 -2.36 -13.00 5.65
C LEU A 114 -2.43 -13.60 4.24
N ALA A 115 -3.54 -14.27 3.89
CA ALA A 115 -3.77 -14.78 2.55
C ALA A 115 -3.80 -13.69 1.47
N GLY A 116 -4.45 -12.55 1.73
CA GLY A 116 -4.42 -11.40 0.82
C GLY A 116 -3.05 -10.74 0.72
N TRP A 117 -2.29 -10.66 1.83
CA TRP A 117 -0.92 -10.17 1.82
C TRP A 117 0.02 -11.06 0.99
N VAL A 118 -0.12 -12.40 1.04
CA VAL A 118 0.66 -13.32 0.19
C VAL A 118 0.43 -13.03 -1.30
N TRP A 119 -0.84 -12.84 -1.71
CA TRP A 119 -1.16 -12.48 -3.09
C TRP A 119 -0.68 -11.08 -3.48
N LEU A 120 -0.67 -10.12 -2.55
CA LEU A 120 -0.07 -8.79 -2.76
C LEU A 120 1.43 -8.90 -3.02
N MET A 121 2.18 -9.62 -2.17
CA MET A 121 3.63 -9.79 -2.33
C MET A 121 3.97 -10.52 -3.63
N ALA A 122 3.18 -11.52 -4.03
CA ALA A 122 3.33 -12.18 -5.33
C ALA A 122 3.12 -11.21 -6.50
N ALA A 123 2.11 -10.34 -6.44
CA ALA A 123 1.84 -9.33 -7.47
C ALA A 123 2.93 -8.25 -7.53
N VAL A 124 3.43 -7.78 -6.38
CA VAL A 124 4.54 -6.81 -6.31
C VAL A 124 5.83 -7.42 -6.85
N ALA A 125 6.15 -8.66 -6.48
CA ALA A 125 7.31 -9.38 -7.02
C ALA A 125 7.21 -9.57 -8.54
N LEU A 126 6.04 -9.94 -9.06
CA LEU A 126 5.83 -10.10 -10.51
C LEU A 126 5.99 -8.75 -11.26
N LEU A 127 5.41 -7.67 -10.75
CA LEU A 127 5.60 -6.32 -11.31
C LEU A 127 7.07 -5.91 -11.30
N PHE A 128 7.79 -6.19 -10.21
CA PHE A 128 9.20 -5.82 -10.07
C PHE A 128 10.09 -6.64 -11.03
N LEU A 129 9.84 -7.94 -11.19
CA LEU A 129 10.52 -8.79 -12.18
C LEU A 129 10.22 -8.34 -13.62
N TRP A 130 9.01 -7.85 -13.90
CA TRP A 130 8.64 -7.30 -15.20
C TRP A 130 9.37 -5.98 -15.50
N LEU A 131 9.44 -5.05 -14.53
CA LEU A 131 10.25 -3.83 -14.64
C LEU A 131 11.72 -4.15 -14.87
N LEU A 132 12.29 -5.06 -14.09
CA LEU A 132 13.66 -5.56 -14.22
C LEU A 132 13.93 -6.08 -15.64
N ALA A 133 13.02 -6.89 -16.18
CA ALA A 133 13.12 -7.43 -17.53
C ALA A 133 13.05 -6.33 -18.61
N LEU A 134 12.19 -5.33 -18.46
CA LEU A 134 12.11 -4.20 -19.40
C LEU A 134 13.38 -3.34 -19.37
N THR A 135 13.89 -2.98 -18.20
CA THR A 135 15.14 -2.21 -18.08
C THR A 135 16.29 -2.96 -18.72
N LEU A 136 16.49 -4.25 -18.38
CA LEU A 136 17.53 -5.09 -18.99
C LEU A 136 17.38 -5.22 -20.52
N PHE A 137 16.17 -5.45 -21.03
CA PHE A 137 15.91 -5.58 -22.47
C PHE A 137 16.13 -4.27 -23.23
N SER A 138 15.91 -3.12 -22.58
CA SER A 138 16.17 -1.80 -23.16
C SER A 138 17.65 -1.40 -23.19
N GLY A 139 18.55 -2.22 -22.61
CA GLY A 139 19.94 -1.83 -22.36
C GLY A 139 20.10 -0.79 -21.24
N GLY A 140 19.07 -0.62 -20.41
CA GLY A 140 19.10 0.27 -19.26
C GLY A 140 19.88 -0.32 -18.10
N ASN A 141 20.49 0.57 -17.32
CA ASN A 141 21.26 0.21 -16.14
C ASN A 141 20.38 0.24 -14.89
N LEU A 142 20.54 -0.77 -14.02
CA LEU A 142 19.79 -0.92 -12.77
C LEU A 142 20.54 -0.39 -11.54
N LEU A 143 21.87 -0.27 -11.65
CA LEU A 143 22.80 0.01 -10.56
C LEU A 143 23.90 1.00 -10.99
N SER A 144 23.74 1.68 -12.12
CA SER A 144 24.70 2.70 -12.55
C SER A 144 24.74 3.86 -11.57
N GLU A 145 25.91 4.47 -11.44
CA GLU A 145 26.05 5.78 -10.79
C GLU A 145 25.26 6.82 -11.60
N GLU A 146 24.31 7.46 -10.94
CA GLU A 146 23.55 8.57 -11.52
C GLU A 146 24.18 9.89 -11.06
N THR A 147 24.35 10.82 -12.00
CA THR A 147 24.81 12.18 -11.66
C THR A 147 23.59 13.04 -11.34
N LEU A 148 23.24 13.13 -10.06
CA LEU A 148 22.14 13.96 -9.60
C LEU A 148 22.55 15.43 -9.67
N ARG A 149 21.72 16.27 -10.31
CA ARG A 149 21.84 17.73 -10.21
C ARG A 149 21.17 18.18 -8.93
N LEU A 150 21.95 18.63 -7.95
CA LEU A 150 21.46 19.14 -6.69
C LEU A 150 21.16 20.64 -6.77
N LEU A 151 20.03 21.05 -6.21
CA LEU A 151 19.70 22.45 -5.98
C LEU A 151 20.13 22.83 -4.54
N PRO A 152 21.21 23.62 -4.35
CA PRO A 152 21.70 23.96 -3.02
C PRO A 152 20.78 24.95 -2.32
N GLY A 153 19.90 24.43 -1.46
CA GLY A 153 19.07 25.20 -0.55
C GLY A 153 17.59 25.32 -0.95
N ALA A 154 16.82 25.95 -0.06
CA ALA A 154 15.37 26.12 -0.22
C ALA A 154 15.05 27.33 -1.12
N ILE A 155 15.27 27.21 -2.43
CA ILE A 155 14.75 28.19 -3.38
C ILE A 155 13.22 28.05 -3.40
N ALA A 156 12.52 29.08 -2.95
CA ALA A 156 11.07 29.18 -3.08
C ALA A 156 10.70 29.22 -4.57
N GLY A 157 9.81 28.33 -5.00
CA GLY A 157 9.66 27.96 -6.41
C GLY A 157 9.16 29.07 -7.35
N GLY A 158 9.33 28.84 -8.65
CA GLY A 158 8.81 29.71 -9.71
C GLY A 158 9.77 30.82 -10.17
N ARG A 159 11.08 30.69 -9.92
CA ARG A 159 12.12 31.53 -10.52
C ARG A 159 13.04 30.69 -11.39
N ASP A 160 13.41 31.22 -12.53
CA ASP A 160 14.43 30.64 -13.40
C ASP A 160 15.73 30.45 -12.62
N VAL A 161 16.25 29.22 -12.61
CA VAL A 161 17.49 28.90 -11.90
C VAL A 161 18.67 29.06 -12.84
N ASP A 162 19.70 29.78 -12.37
CA ASP A 162 20.99 29.86 -13.05
C ASP A 162 21.63 28.45 -13.10
N PRO A 163 21.98 27.91 -14.28
CA PRO A 163 22.70 26.64 -14.40
C PRO A 163 23.96 26.55 -13.54
N ALA A 164 24.65 27.68 -13.31
CA ALA A 164 25.85 27.74 -12.47
C ALA A 164 25.58 27.54 -10.97
N ALA A 165 24.32 27.67 -10.53
CA ALA A 165 23.92 27.38 -9.15
C ALA A 165 23.63 25.88 -8.89
N LEU A 166 23.57 25.04 -9.94
CA LEU A 166 23.35 23.60 -9.79
C LEU A 166 24.65 22.88 -9.45
N GLY A 167 24.67 22.21 -8.30
CA GLY A 167 25.74 21.26 -7.98
C GLY A 167 25.49 19.92 -8.70
N SER A 168 26.55 19.17 -8.99
CA SER A 168 26.44 17.76 -9.40
C SER A 168 26.99 16.85 -8.32
N VAL A 169 26.30 15.76 -8.03
CA VAL A 169 26.73 14.72 -7.10
C VAL A 169 26.54 13.36 -7.75
N GLN A 170 27.61 12.56 -7.81
CA GLN A 170 27.52 11.15 -8.15
C GLN A 170 26.82 10.40 -7.01
N TRP A 171 25.75 9.69 -7.34
CA TRP A 171 24.96 8.93 -6.40
C TRP A 171 24.72 7.51 -6.93
N THR A 172 25.00 6.52 -6.08
CA THR A 172 24.70 5.12 -6.38
C THR A 172 23.43 4.71 -5.63
N PRO A 173 22.37 4.27 -6.32
CA PRO A 173 21.15 3.81 -5.65
C PRO A 173 21.46 2.61 -4.75
N SER A 174 21.11 2.71 -3.47
CA SER A 174 21.27 1.59 -2.55
C SER A 174 20.28 0.47 -2.92
N PRO A 175 20.73 -0.81 -2.98
CA PRO A 175 19.84 -1.95 -3.19
C PRO A 175 18.70 -2.05 -2.17
N LEU A 176 18.81 -1.42 -0.99
CA LEU A 176 17.73 -1.37 -0.01
C LEU A 176 16.50 -0.58 -0.50
N LEU A 177 16.66 0.37 -1.43
CA LEU A 177 15.51 1.07 -2.05
C LEU A 177 14.60 0.13 -2.83
N TRP A 178 15.09 -1.05 -3.24
CA TRP A 178 14.29 -2.04 -3.96
C TRP A 178 13.24 -2.70 -3.05
N LEU A 179 13.37 -2.55 -1.73
CA LEU A 179 12.38 -2.99 -0.74
C LEU A 179 11.24 -1.96 -0.54
N VAL A 180 11.39 -0.72 -1.00
CA VAL A 180 10.37 0.35 -0.91
C VAL A 180 9.00 -0.14 -1.40
N PRO A 181 8.81 -0.65 -2.64
CA PRO A 181 7.49 -1.11 -3.10
C PRO A 181 6.86 -2.21 -2.24
N PHE A 182 7.66 -3.13 -1.70
CA PHE A 182 7.17 -4.20 -0.81
C PHE A 182 6.71 -3.66 0.54
N THR A 183 7.47 -2.73 1.12
CA THR A 183 7.15 -2.09 2.41
C THR A 183 5.98 -1.13 2.31
N ALA A 184 5.91 -0.33 1.24
CA ALA A 184 4.79 0.56 0.91
C ALA A 184 3.49 -0.24 0.76
N ALA A 185 3.50 -1.27 -0.11
CA ALA A 185 2.36 -2.16 -0.30
C ALA A 185 1.92 -2.83 1.01
N SER A 186 2.87 -3.31 1.82
CA SER A 186 2.56 -3.95 3.11
C SER A 186 1.96 -3.00 4.14
N GLY A 187 2.52 -1.80 4.32
CA GLY A 187 2.00 -0.79 5.26
C GLY A 187 0.61 -0.31 4.85
N ALA A 188 0.44 0.05 3.58
CA ALA A 188 -0.86 0.38 2.98
C ALA A 188 -1.90 -0.73 3.19
N TYR A 189 -1.54 -1.98 2.89
CA TYR A 189 -2.42 -3.14 3.00
C TYR A 189 -2.85 -3.43 4.44
N LEU A 190 -1.95 -3.30 5.41
CA LEU A 190 -2.26 -3.51 6.83
C LEU A 190 -3.25 -2.45 7.34
N VAL A 191 -2.99 -1.16 7.06
CA VAL A 191 -3.88 -0.06 7.45
C VAL A 191 -5.26 -0.21 6.78
N ALA A 192 -5.30 -0.45 5.48
CA ALA A 192 -6.56 -0.66 4.76
C ALA A 192 -7.31 -1.91 5.25
N SER A 193 -6.62 -3.01 5.55
CA SER A 193 -7.23 -4.22 6.14
C SER A 193 -7.80 -3.96 7.54
N ALA A 194 -7.10 -3.21 8.38
CA ALA A 194 -7.58 -2.80 9.70
C ALA A 194 -8.85 -1.94 9.59
N LEU A 195 -8.91 -1.01 8.64
CA LEU A 195 -10.12 -0.21 8.36
C LEU A 195 -11.27 -1.09 7.85
N MET A 196 -11.02 -2.05 6.96
CA MET A 196 -12.05 -2.98 6.46
C MET A 196 -12.65 -3.87 7.54
N LEU A 197 -11.86 -4.23 8.57
CA LEU A 197 -12.27 -5.03 9.73
C LEU A 197 -12.90 -4.19 10.85
N GLY A 198 -12.39 -2.98 11.10
CA GLY A 198 -12.82 -2.14 12.22
C GLY A 198 -14.11 -1.36 11.96
N LEU A 199 -14.42 -1.07 10.68
CA LEU A 199 -15.54 -0.22 10.27
C LEU A 199 -16.65 -1.02 9.57
N ARG A 200 -17.91 -0.76 9.94
CA ARG A 200 -19.09 -1.36 9.28
C ARG A 200 -19.26 -0.92 7.82
N HIS A 201 -18.88 0.32 7.51
CA HIS A 201 -19.02 0.94 6.19
C HIS A 201 -17.76 1.77 5.82
N PRO A 202 -16.60 1.13 5.58
CA PRO A 202 -15.33 1.83 5.43
C PRO A 202 -15.32 2.80 4.25
N LEU A 203 -15.97 2.47 3.12
CA LEU A 203 -16.11 3.39 1.98
C LEU A 203 -16.92 4.65 2.33
N ARG A 204 -17.96 4.54 3.17
CA ARG A 204 -18.72 5.72 3.64
C ARG A 204 -17.89 6.60 4.57
N TRP A 205 -17.06 5.98 5.42
CA TRP A 205 -16.13 6.72 6.29
C TRP A 205 -15.01 7.40 5.49
N LEU A 206 -14.46 6.74 4.47
CA LEU A 206 -13.46 7.32 3.59
C LEU A 206 -14.02 8.52 2.81
N ALA A 207 -15.19 8.37 2.18
CA ALA A 207 -15.88 9.46 1.50
C ALA A 207 -16.26 10.59 2.46
N GLY A 208 -16.74 10.26 3.66
CA GLY A 208 -17.05 11.24 4.70
C GLY A 208 -15.82 12.00 5.21
N ALA A 209 -14.66 11.36 5.33
CA ALA A 209 -13.41 12.00 5.72
C ALA A 209 -12.90 12.97 4.63
N VAL A 210 -12.94 12.56 3.36
CA VAL A 210 -12.58 13.43 2.22
C VAL A 210 -13.53 14.61 2.13
N LEU A 211 -14.84 14.39 2.26
CA LEU A 211 -15.84 15.45 2.26
C LEU A 211 -15.67 16.41 3.45
N ALA A 212 -15.35 15.89 4.64
CA ALA A 212 -15.09 16.72 5.83
C ALA A 212 -13.85 17.60 5.65
N VAL A 213 -12.76 17.07 5.09
CA VAL A 213 -11.56 17.86 4.75
C VAL A 213 -11.90 18.97 3.76
N PHE A 214 -12.59 18.65 2.67
CA PHE A 214 -13.01 19.64 1.67
C PHE A 214 -13.91 20.73 2.30
N LEU A 215 -14.89 20.33 3.11
CA LEU A 215 -15.81 21.24 3.80
C LEU A 215 -15.07 22.16 4.79
N LEU A 216 -14.10 21.64 5.55
CA LEU A 216 -13.29 22.44 6.47
C LEU A 216 -12.46 23.50 5.74
N LEU A 217 -11.84 23.13 4.60
CA LEU A 217 -11.13 24.08 3.74
C LEU A 217 -12.07 25.15 3.18
N SER A 218 -13.24 24.75 2.66
CA SER A 218 -14.25 25.68 2.13
C SER A 218 -14.79 26.64 3.20
N ILE A 219 -15.09 26.16 4.41
CA ILE A 219 -15.55 26.99 5.53
C ILE A 219 -14.43 27.94 5.98
N GLY A 220 -13.18 27.46 6.07
CA GLY A 220 -12.02 28.28 6.41
C GLY A 220 -11.85 29.47 5.46
N GLN A 221 -11.98 29.23 4.15
CA GLN A 221 -11.98 30.28 3.14
C GLN A 221 -13.19 31.22 3.25
N ALA A 222 -14.42 30.68 3.36
CA ALA A 222 -15.65 31.46 3.40
C ALA A 222 -15.74 32.41 4.61
N VAL A 223 -15.29 31.95 5.78
CA VAL A 223 -15.30 32.73 7.04
C VAL A 223 -14.02 33.57 7.20
N ARG A 224 -13.10 33.55 6.22
CA ARG A 224 -11.75 34.15 6.28
C ARG A 224 -10.92 33.68 7.48
N ALA A 225 -11.23 32.49 7.99
CA ALA A 225 -10.51 31.83 9.07
C ALA A 225 -9.26 31.13 8.51
N GLY A 226 -8.29 31.92 8.02
CA GLY A 226 -7.05 31.41 7.40
C GLY A 226 -6.37 30.33 8.24
N TRP A 227 -6.27 30.53 9.55
CA TRP A 227 -5.70 29.58 10.50
C TRP A 227 -6.29 28.16 10.42
N LEU A 228 -7.57 28.01 10.05
CA LEU A 228 -8.24 26.72 9.89
C LEU A 228 -7.81 26.04 8.60
N ALA A 229 -7.80 26.78 7.49
CA ALA A 229 -7.32 26.29 6.20
C ALA A 229 -5.83 25.93 6.28
N ASP A 230 -5.00 26.85 6.78
CA ASP A 230 -3.56 26.64 7.03
C ASP A 230 -3.32 25.43 7.95
N GLY A 231 -4.19 25.21 8.94
CA GLY A 231 -4.10 24.10 9.89
C GLY A 231 -4.39 22.75 9.23
N VAL A 232 -5.46 22.67 8.44
CA VAL A 232 -5.81 21.47 7.66
C VAL A 232 -4.75 21.19 6.60
N GLU A 233 -4.31 22.22 5.86
CA GLU A 233 -3.27 22.09 4.83
C GLU A 233 -1.94 21.61 5.43
N ARG A 234 -1.44 22.25 6.51
CA ARG A 234 -0.23 21.78 7.22
C ARG A 234 -0.38 20.36 7.74
N GLY A 235 -1.57 19.97 8.22
CA GLY A 235 -1.87 18.61 8.64
C GLY A 235 -1.75 17.60 7.50
N LEU A 236 -2.39 17.88 6.37
CA LEU A 236 -2.33 17.06 5.15
C LEU A 236 -0.92 17.01 4.57
N GLN A 237 -0.21 18.13 4.52
CA GLN A 237 1.17 18.23 4.05
C GLN A 237 2.12 17.44 4.96
N THR A 238 1.94 17.50 6.28
CA THR A 238 2.71 16.70 7.25
C THR A 238 2.43 15.20 7.09
N PHE A 239 1.18 14.82 6.80
CA PHE A 239 0.78 13.44 6.58
C PHE A 239 1.24 12.88 5.23
N ALA A 240 1.19 13.68 4.16
CA ALA A 240 1.59 13.28 2.82
C ALA A 240 3.10 13.36 2.61
N VAL A 241 3.70 14.54 2.85
CA VAL A 241 5.08 14.91 2.45
C VAL A 241 6.01 15.08 3.67
N GLY A 242 5.47 15.06 4.90
CA GLY A 242 6.25 15.22 6.11
C GLY A 242 7.25 14.08 6.34
N ARG A 243 8.11 14.27 7.36
CA ARG A 243 9.28 13.42 7.65
C ARG A 243 9.00 11.91 7.77
N TYR A 244 7.80 11.53 8.19
CA TYR A 244 7.35 10.13 8.26
C TYR A 244 6.04 9.90 7.49
N GLY A 245 5.74 10.79 6.54
CA GLY A 245 4.50 10.81 5.77
C GLY A 245 4.41 9.69 4.72
N LEU A 246 3.30 9.69 3.98
CA LEU A 246 3.05 8.71 2.92
C LEU A 246 4.14 8.70 1.86
N ASP A 247 4.63 9.86 1.40
CA ASP A 247 5.75 9.96 0.47
C ASP A 247 7.00 9.24 0.99
N THR A 248 7.34 9.43 2.27
CA THR A 248 8.47 8.73 2.88
C THR A 248 8.28 7.21 2.87
N LEU A 249 7.06 6.71 3.11
CA LEU A 249 6.76 5.28 3.04
C LEU A 249 6.75 4.74 1.60
N PHE A 250 6.12 5.47 0.69
CA PHE A 250 5.78 5.00 -0.66
C PHE A 250 6.95 5.09 -1.63
N THR A 251 7.81 6.11 -1.50
CA THR A 251 8.83 6.47 -2.50
C THR A 251 10.23 6.62 -1.91
N ALA A 252 10.40 6.44 -0.58
CA ALA A 252 11.58 6.86 0.16
C ALA A 252 11.92 8.37 -0.02
N ARG A 253 10.89 9.19 -0.26
CA ARG A 253 10.95 10.63 -0.55
C ARG A 253 11.52 11.04 -1.90
N THR A 254 11.59 10.15 -2.89
CA THR A 254 12.09 10.54 -4.22
C THR A 254 11.21 11.62 -4.84
N GLU A 255 9.88 11.54 -4.71
CA GLU A 255 8.94 12.54 -5.23
C GLU A 255 9.09 13.92 -4.56
N SER A 256 9.24 13.99 -3.22
CA SER A 256 9.35 15.29 -2.54
C SER A 256 10.75 15.93 -2.60
N LEU A 257 11.73 15.15 -3.02
CA LEU A 257 13.11 15.60 -3.22
C LEU A 257 13.40 15.94 -4.68
N HIS A 258 12.77 15.25 -5.63
CA HIS A 258 12.81 15.58 -7.06
C HIS A 258 11.85 16.74 -7.37
N THR A 259 12.29 17.67 -8.22
CA THR A 259 11.43 18.73 -8.74
C THR A 259 11.93 19.14 -10.12
N GLU A 260 11.02 19.32 -11.06
CA GLU A 260 11.36 19.97 -12.32
C GLU A 260 11.56 21.47 -12.08
N VAL A 261 12.58 22.04 -12.72
CA VAL A 261 12.93 23.46 -12.68
C VAL A 261 13.32 23.90 -14.07
N THR A 262 12.75 25.01 -14.52
CA THR A 262 13.17 25.68 -15.75
C THR A 262 14.38 26.57 -15.47
N LEU A 263 15.42 26.40 -16.27
CA LEU A 263 16.64 27.20 -16.23
C LEU A 263 16.42 28.57 -16.88
N THR A 264 17.30 29.53 -16.60
CA THR A 264 17.37 30.81 -17.33
C THR A 264 17.60 30.67 -18.84
N THR A 265 18.01 29.49 -19.30
CA THR A 265 18.15 29.11 -20.72
C THR A 265 16.82 28.68 -21.38
N GLY A 266 15.74 28.50 -20.59
CA GLY A 266 14.47 27.91 -21.04
C GLY A 266 14.44 26.38 -21.06
N GLU A 267 15.52 25.71 -20.67
CA GLU A 267 15.58 24.24 -20.54
C GLU A 267 14.95 23.80 -19.22
N THR A 268 14.03 22.83 -19.25
CA THR A 268 13.48 22.21 -18.03
C THR A 268 14.31 20.99 -17.64
N LEU A 269 14.75 20.95 -16.38
CA LEU A 269 15.55 19.87 -15.82
C LEU A 269 14.96 19.35 -14.51
N GLY A 270 15.02 18.03 -14.33
CA GLY A 270 14.83 17.39 -13.03
C GLY A 270 16.01 17.69 -12.10
N VAL A 271 15.76 18.35 -10.98
CA VAL A 271 16.76 18.66 -9.94
C VAL A 271 16.35 18.09 -8.59
N TRP A 272 17.33 17.72 -7.79
CA TRP A 272 17.15 17.07 -6.51
C TRP A 272 17.49 18.01 -5.35
N ARG A 273 16.63 18.08 -4.34
CA ARG A 273 16.85 18.89 -3.13
C ARG A 273 17.79 18.23 -2.13
N ALA A 274 17.81 16.88 -2.13
CA ALA A 274 18.72 16.05 -1.36
C ALA A 274 18.68 14.61 -1.93
N PRO A 275 19.72 13.78 -1.70
CA PRO A 275 19.62 12.35 -1.96
C PRO A 275 18.63 11.66 -0.99
N PRO A 276 18.02 10.51 -1.37
CA PRO A 276 17.14 9.75 -0.49
C PRO A 276 17.80 9.27 0.82
N ASP A 277 17.16 9.54 1.97
CA ASP A 277 17.62 9.10 3.30
C ASP A 277 17.01 7.74 3.68
N LEU A 278 17.80 6.68 3.51
CA LEU A 278 17.44 5.29 3.89
C LEU A 278 17.12 5.15 5.38
N GLY A 279 17.86 5.82 6.24
CA GLY A 279 17.65 5.77 7.70
C GLY A 279 16.34 6.44 8.08
N LEU A 280 15.90 7.44 7.32
CA LEU A 280 14.57 8.02 7.46
C LEU A 280 13.47 7.11 6.92
N TRP A 281 13.61 6.58 5.70
CA TRP A 281 12.67 5.62 5.11
C TRP A 281 12.46 4.41 6.02
N ALA A 282 13.53 3.79 6.55
CA ALA A 282 13.43 2.64 7.43
C ALA A 282 12.61 2.95 8.70
N ARG A 283 12.79 4.14 9.30
CA ARG A 283 12.00 4.58 10.47
C ARG A 283 10.53 4.82 10.12
N ALA A 284 10.23 5.44 8.97
CA ALA A 284 8.86 5.60 8.50
C ALA A 284 8.19 4.24 8.25
N THR A 285 8.88 3.33 7.57
CA THR A 285 8.44 1.95 7.32
C THR A 285 8.12 1.20 8.61
N LEU A 286 9.00 1.25 9.61
CA LEU A 286 8.74 0.63 10.92
C LEU A 286 7.52 1.23 11.63
N LEU A 287 7.36 2.56 11.58
CA LEU A 287 6.21 3.26 12.16
C LEU A 287 4.90 2.84 11.48
N TRP A 288 4.87 2.83 10.15
CA TRP A 288 3.68 2.49 9.37
C TRP A 288 3.29 1.01 9.46
N LEU A 289 4.26 0.08 9.41
CA LEU A 289 4.01 -1.34 9.60
C LEU A 289 3.56 -1.62 11.05
N GLY A 290 4.21 -1.01 12.04
CA GLY A 290 3.84 -1.14 13.45
C GLY A 290 2.43 -0.61 13.74
N ALA A 291 2.09 0.58 13.24
CA ALA A 291 0.75 1.15 13.34
C ALA A 291 -0.30 0.28 12.63
N GLY A 292 0.00 -0.20 11.41
CA GLY A 292 -0.87 -1.12 10.67
C GLY A 292 -1.14 -2.43 11.41
N LEU A 293 -0.12 -3.06 11.99
CA LEU A 293 -0.26 -4.26 12.81
C LEU A 293 -1.07 -4.01 14.10
N ALA A 294 -0.81 -2.90 14.79
CA ALA A 294 -1.54 -2.54 16.01
C ALA A 294 -3.03 -2.27 15.73
N LEU A 295 -3.34 -1.51 14.68
CA LEU A 295 -4.71 -1.25 14.23
C LEU A 295 -5.41 -2.54 13.79
N LEU A 296 -4.73 -3.42 13.05
CA LEU A 296 -5.25 -4.72 12.62
C LEU A 296 -5.59 -5.61 13.82
N TRP A 297 -4.70 -5.66 14.82
CA TRP A 297 -4.92 -6.41 16.05
C TRP A 297 -6.11 -5.88 16.84
N ALA A 298 -6.23 -4.56 17.01
CA ALA A 298 -7.34 -3.90 17.69
C ALA A 298 -8.68 -4.13 16.97
N ALA A 299 -8.71 -3.99 15.64
CA ALA A 299 -9.89 -4.27 14.83
C ALA A 299 -10.34 -5.74 14.99
N ALA A 300 -9.39 -6.68 14.96
CA ALA A 300 -9.67 -8.10 15.07
C ALA A 300 -10.02 -8.56 16.51
N SER A 301 -9.55 -7.86 17.56
CA SER A 301 -9.85 -8.20 18.97
C SER A 301 -11.19 -7.66 19.46
N ARG A 302 -11.65 -6.49 18.98
CA ARG A 302 -12.93 -5.83 19.35
C ARG A 302 -14.16 -6.74 19.26
N HIS A 303 -14.09 -7.82 18.47
CA HIS A 303 -15.20 -8.76 18.30
C HIS A 303 -15.41 -9.73 19.48
N ARG A 304 -14.51 -9.77 20.47
CA ARG A 304 -14.65 -10.62 21.67
C ARG A 304 -15.67 -10.09 22.69
N GLU A 305 -15.85 -8.77 22.75
CA GLU A 305 -16.65 -8.10 23.79
C GLU A 305 -18.16 -8.34 23.64
N ARG A 306 -18.66 -8.39 22.40
CA ARG A 306 -20.08 -8.62 22.08
C ARG A 306 -20.57 -10.06 22.28
N ARG A 307 -19.84 -10.89 23.03
CA ARG A 307 -20.24 -12.24 23.45
C ARG A 307 -20.44 -12.37 24.97
N ARG A 308 -20.27 -11.27 25.73
CA ARG A 308 -20.38 -11.23 27.20
C ARG A 308 -21.46 -10.29 27.73
N ALA A 309 -22.27 -9.74 26.83
CA ALA A 309 -23.47 -8.95 27.08
C ALA A 309 -24.58 -9.49 26.17
#